data_AF-A0A0R2PTP6-F1
#
_entry.id   AF-A0A0R2PTP6-F1
#
_cell.length_a   1.000
_cell.length_b   1.000
_cell.length_c   1.000
_cell.angle_alpha   90.00
_cell.angle_beta   90.00
_cell.angle_gamma   90.00
#
_symmetry.space_group_name_H-M   'P 1'
#
loop_
_entity.id
_entity.type
_entity.pdbx_description
1 polymer ?
#
loop_
_entity_poly.entity_id
_entity_poly.type
_entity_poly.pdbx_seq_one_letter_code
_entity_poly.pdbx_strand_id
1 'polypeptide(L)'
;GHALVVPRTPIDQWIDMPAALNGHLFEVARRVGLAQRVAFGTDRVGLLIAGFEVNHCHLHCVPANAIADLDFSRQEQGVSAERLADAAARLAAQLRADGVSGAL
;
A
#
# COMPACT_ATOMS: atom_id res chain seq x y z
N GLY A 1 -8.35 2.71 1.01
CA GLY A 1 -7.97 1.30 0.78
C GLY A 1 -6.56 1.21 0.28
N HIS A 2 -6.25 1.92 -0.80
CA HIS A 2 -4.88 2.18 -1.27
C HIS A 2 -3.98 2.63 -0.10
N ALA A 3 -2.85 1.96 0.06
CA ALA A 3 -1.83 2.25 1.06
C ALA A 3 -0.45 2.33 0.40
N LEU A 4 0.45 3.09 1.02
CA LEU A 4 1.84 3.20 0.60
C LEU A 4 2.74 2.43 1.57
N VAL A 5 3.62 1.59 1.03
CA VAL A 5 4.74 1.01 1.79
C VAL A 5 5.99 1.78 1.45
N VAL A 6 6.56 2.44 2.46
CA VAL A 6 7.64 3.43 2.31
C VAL A 6 8.81 3.00 3.21
N PRO A 7 10.06 2.97 2.71
CA PRO A 7 11.21 2.78 3.58
C PRO A 7 11.34 3.95 4.54
N ARG A 8 11.92 3.70 5.72
CA ARG A 8 12.29 4.80 6.63
C ARG A 8 13.50 5.58 6.11
N THR A 9 14.42 4.89 5.44
CA THR A 9 15.58 5.51 4.80
C THR A 9 15.13 6.21 3.52
N PRO A 10 15.40 7.52 3.36
CA PRO A 10 14.98 8.28 2.18
C PRO A 10 15.83 7.90 0.97
N ILE A 11 15.36 6.89 0.23
CA ILE A 11 15.92 6.46 -1.04
C ILE A 11 14.89 6.77 -2.10
N ASP A 12 15.27 7.53 -3.13
CA ASP A 12 14.35 7.96 -4.19
C ASP A 12 13.88 6.79 -5.05
N GLN A 13 14.79 6.15 -5.78
CA GLN A 13 14.42 5.09 -6.72
C GLN A 13 14.53 3.70 -6.09
N TRP A 14 13.57 2.84 -6.40
CA TRP A 14 13.57 1.46 -5.91
C TRP A 14 14.79 0.65 -6.40
N ILE A 15 15.34 1.00 -7.56
CA ILE A 15 16.52 0.33 -8.14
C ILE A 15 17.83 0.69 -7.43
N ASP A 16 17.88 1.82 -6.73
CA ASP A 16 19.06 2.27 -5.99
C ASP A 16 19.13 1.64 -4.58
N MET A 17 18.09 0.92 -4.20
CA MET A 17 17.92 0.40 -2.86
C MET A 17 18.68 -0.93 -2.66
N PRO A 18 19.35 -1.12 -1.51
CA PRO A 18 19.99 -2.40 -1.18
C PRO A 18 19.01 -3.58 -1.31
N ALA A 19 19.45 -4.68 -1.90
CA ALA A 19 18.59 -5.84 -2.21
C ALA A 19 17.82 -6.36 -0.98
N ALA A 20 18.46 -6.38 0.19
CA ALA A 20 17.81 -6.80 1.44
C ALA A 20 16.67 -5.86 1.87
N LEU A 21 16.85 -4.54 1.69
CA LEU A 21 15.81 -3.57 2.01
C LEU A 21 14.67 -3.65 0.99
N ASN A 22 14.98 -3.79 -0.30
CA ASN A 22 14.00 -4.06 -1.34
C ASN A 22 13.15 -5.29 -0.99
N GLY A 23 13.79 -6.43 -0.70
CA GLY A 23 13.08 -7.66 -0.30
C GLY A 23 12.19 -7.46 0.94
N HIS A 24 12.65 -6.70 1.92
CA HIS A 24 11.85 -6.37 3.10
C HIS A 24 10.60 -5.54 2.75
N LEU A 25 10.71 -4.53 1.87
CA LEU A 25 9.54 -3.75 1.41
C LEU A 25 8.50 -4.63 0.72
N PHE A 26 8.93 -5.53 -0.15
CA PHE A 26 8.00 -6.44 -0.84
C PHE A 26 7.33 -7.42 0.13
N GLU A 27 8.02 -7.90 1.17
CA GLU A 27 7.40 -8.72 2.21
C GLU A 27 6.38 -7.91 3.04
N VAL A 28 6.67 -6.65 3.36
CA VAL A 28 5.70 -5.76 4.02
C VAL A 28 4.50 -5.49 3.11
N ALA A 29 4.73 -5.17 1.83
CA ALA A 29 3.68 -4.97 0.83
C ALA A 29 2.80 -6.21 0.68
N ARG A 30 3.38 -7.41 0.70
CA ARG A 30 2.62 -8.68 0.70
C ARG A 30 1.68 -8.79 1.90
N ARG A 31 2.15 -8.45 3.11
CA ARG A 31 1.33 -8.46 4.33
C ARG A 31 0.19 -7.44 4.25
N VAL A 32 0.49 -6.23 3.79
CA VAL A 32 -0.52 -5.19 3.54
C VAL A 32 -1.56 -5.67 2.53
N GLY A 33 -1.13 -6.28 1.43
CA GLY A 33 -2.03 -6.81 0.40
C GLY A 33 -2.93 -7.93 0.90
N LEU A 34 -2.42 -8.85 1.71
CA LEU A 34 -3.25 -9.89 2.33
C LEU A 34 -4.35 -9.29 3.22
N ALA A 35 -3.97 -8.34 4.07
CA ALA A 35 -4.93 -7.64 4.92
C ALA A 35 -5.94 -6.83 4.11
N GLN A 36 -5.50 -6.16 3.03
CA GLN A 36 -6.36 -5.41 2.12
C GLN A 36 -7.44 -6.28 1.46
N ARG A 37 -7.09 -7.50 1.01
CA ARG A 37 -8.07 -8.41 0.39
C ARG A 37 -9.22 -8.71 1.33
N VAL A 38 -8.93 -9.02 2.59
CA VAL A 38 -9.95 -9.33 3.60
C VAL A 38 -10.71 -8.06 4.02
N ALA A 39 -9.99 -6.99 4.35
CA ALA A 39 -10.59 -5.76 4.86
C ALA A 39 -11.52 -5.06 3.86
N PHE A 40 -11.24 -5.19 2.56
CA PHE A 40 -11.99 -4.51 1.48
C PHE A 40 -12.77 -5.46 0.56
N GLY A 41 -12.72 -6.78 0.78
CA GLY A 41 -13.47 -7.76 0.00
C GLY A 41 -13.12 -7.77 -1.49
N THR A 42 -11.82 -7.67 -1.81
CA THR A 42 -11.33 -7.62 -3.20
C THR A 42 -10.63 -8.92 -3.60
N ASP A 43 -10.77 -9.30 -4.87
CA ASP A 43 -10.14 -10.51 -5.40
C ASP A 43 -8.63 -10.34 -5.63
N ARG A 44 -8.20 -9.11 -5.93
CA ARG A 44 -6.82 -8.79 -6.26
C ARG A 44 -6.32 -7.55 -5.50
N VAL A 45 -5.01 -7.51 -5.35
CA VAL A 45 -4.29 -6.31 -4.92
C VAL A 45 -3.25 -6.01 -5.99
N GLY A 46 -3.34 -4.84 -6.59
CA GLY A 46 -2.32 -4.31 -7.48
C GLY A 46 -1.14 -3.76 -6.70
N LEU A 47 0.04 -3.89 -7.29
CA LEU A 47 1.28 -3.30 -6.78
C LEU A 47 1.91 -2.46 -7.89
N LEU A 48 2.21 -1.19 -7.60
CA LEU A 48 2.86 -0.27 -8.54
C LEU A 48 4.00 0.50 -7.86
N ILE A 49 5.02 0.84 -8.64
CA ILE A 49 6.07 1.79 -8.26
C ILE A 49 6.18 2.79 -9.40
N ALA A 50 5.83 4.06 -9.15
CA ALA A 50 5.80 5.11 -10.17
C ALA A 50 7.02 6.04 -10.05
N GLY A 51 7.15 6.75 -8.93
CA GLY A 51 8.32 7.61 -8.64
C GLY A 51 8.36 8.95 -9.36
N PHE A 52 7.28 9.38 -10.02
CA PHE A 52 7.25 10.65 -10.77
C PHE A 52 6.78 11.87 -9.95
N GLU A 53 6.09 11.65 -8.84
CA GLU A 53 5.48 12.72 -8.03
C GLU A 53 6.29 13.08 -6.79
N VAL A 54 6.90 12.07 -6.14
CA VAL A 54 7.61 12.21 -4.87
C VAL A 54 8.92 11.46 -4.93
N ASN A 55 10.04 12.16 -4.67
CA ASN A 55 11.40 11.62 -4.71
C ASN A 55 11.76 10.82 -3.44
N HIS A 56 10.91 9.85 -3.10
CA HIS A 56 11.13 8.88 -2.03
C HIS A 56 10.33 7.63 -2.38
N CYS A 57 11.03 6.51 -2.58
CA CYS A 57 10.47 5.24 -3.02
C CYS A 57 9.24 4.86 -2.17
N HIS A 58 8.15 4.56 -2.84
CA HIS A 58 6.93 4.06 -2.22
C HIS A 58 6.25 3.04 -3.13
N LEU A 59 5.86 1.92 -2.54
CA LEU A 59 5.11 0.88 -3.21
C LEU A 59 3.62 1.17 -2.98
N HIS A 60 2.88 1.34 -4.07
CA HIS A 60 1.43 1.49 -4.04
C HIS A 60 0.79 0.11 -3.92
N CYS A 61 0.16 -0.19 -2.78
CA CYS A 61 -0.68 -1.36 -2.59
C CYS A 61 -2.14 -0.97 -2.78
N VAL A 62 -2.78 -1.43 -3.86
CA VAL A 62 -4.13 -1.00 -4.26
C VAL A 62 -5.09 -2.20 -4.26
N PRO A 63 -6.07 -2.28 -3.35
CA PRO A 63 -7.17 -3.24 -3.47
C PRO A 63 -7.93 -2.96 -4.76
N ALA A 64 -8.08 -3.95 -5.63
CA ALA A 64 -8.55 -3.74 -7.00
C ALA A 64 -9.45 -4.89 -7.48
N ASN A 65 -10.47 -4.53 -8.26
CA ASN A 65 -11.39 -5.47 -8.93
C ASN A 65 -11.27 -5.39 -10.45
N ALA A 66 -10.65 -4.35 -10.99
CA ALA A 66 -10.35 -4.19 -12.42
C ALA A 66 -8.96 -3.56 -12.63
N ILE A 67 -8.39 -3.76 -13.82
CA ILE A 67 -7.11 -3.13 -14.20
C ILE A 67 -7.18 -1.59 -14.15
N ALA A 68 -8.36 -1.03 -14.42
CA ALA A 68 -8.61 0.41 -14.37
C ALA A 68 -8.47 1.02 -12.97
N ASP A 69 -8.51 0.21 -11.90
CA ASP A 69 -8.28 0.68 -10.53
C ASP A 69 -6.81 1.03 -10.27
N LEU A 70 -5.91 0.65 -11.20
CA LEU A 70 -4.47 0.94 -11.13
C LEU A 70 -4.07 2.17 -11.97
N ASP A 71 -5.05 2.88 -12.52
CA ASP A 71 -4.85 4.08 -13.33
C ASP A 71 -4.89 5.35 -12.46
N PHE A 72 -3.75 6.00 -12.27
CA PHE A 72 -3.62 7.22 -11.47
C PHE A 72 -4.45 8.39 -12.00
N SER A 73 -4.82 8.40 -13.28
CA SER A 73 -5.72 9.45 -13.83
C SER A 73 -7.16 9.32 -13.30
N ARG A 74 -7.52 8.14 -12.76
CA ARG A 74 -8.83 7.80 -12.21
C ARG A 74 -8.87 7.84 -10.69
N GLN A 75 -7.80 8.30 -10.04
CA GLN A 75 -7.72 8.38 -8.59
C GLN A 75 -8.88 9.23 -8.03
N GLU A 76 -9.51 8.76 -6.96
CA GLU A 76 -10.60 9.49 -6.32
C GLU A 76 -10.07 10.76 -5.66
N GLN A 77 -10.61 11.91 -6.06
CA GLN A 77 -10.23 13.23 -5.53
C GLN A 77 -11.20 13.66 -4.43
N GLY A 78 -10.71 14.42 -3.45
CA GLY A 78 -11.56 14.99 -2.39
C GLY A 78 -12.17 13.96 -1.44
N VAL A 79 -11.50 12.82 -1.23
CA VAL A 79 -11.92 11.82 -0.24
C VAL A 79 -11.91 12.44 1.16
N SER A 80 -13.01 12.29 1.90
CA SER A 80 -13.14 12.89 3.23
C SER A 80 -12.17 12.26 4.24
N ALA A 81 -11.79 13.03 5.26
CA ALA A 81 -10.91 12.57 6.33
C ALA A 81 -11.52 11.36 7.07
N GLU A 82 -12.84 11.34 7.26
CA GLU A 82 -13.56 10.26 7.92
C GLU A 82 -13.48 8.96 7.11
N ARG A 83 -13.63 9.03 5.78
CA ARG A 83 -13.49 7.86 4.90
C ARG A 83 -12.06 7.32 4.88
N LEU A 84 -11.06 8.21 4.91
CA LEU A 84 -9.66 7.80 5.03
C LEU A 84 -9.39 7.13 6.38
N ALA A 85 -9.91 7.70 7.47
CA ALA A 85 -9.78 7.15 8.81
C ALA A 85 -10.45 5.77 8.96
N ASP A 86 -11.67 5.59 8.42
CA ASP A 86 -12.34 4.28 8.39
C ASP A 86 -11.52 3.24 7.64
N ALA A 87 -11.03 3.59 6.44
CA ALA A 87 -10.20 2.67 5.65
C ALA A 87 -8.90 2.30 6.38
N ALA A 88 -8.25 3.26 7.04
CA ALA A 88 -7.06 3.01 7.84
C ALA A 88 -7.36 2.10 9.04
N ALA A 89 -8.43 2.35 9.78
CA ALA A 89 -8.84 1.56 10.93
C ALA A 89 -9.16 0.10 10.54
N ARG A 90 -9.89 -0.10 9.44
CA ARG A 90 -10.19 -1.44 8.90
C ARG A 90 -8.94 -2.21 8.51
N LEU A 91 -8.02 -1.56 7.78
CA LEU A 91 -6.77 -2.19 7.38
C LEU A 91 -5.91 -2.53 8.60
N ALA A 92 -5.80 -1.63 9.57
CA ALA A 92 -5.02 -1.86 10.78
C ALA A 92 -5.61 -2.97 11.65
N ALA A 93 -6.94 -3.04 11.77
CA ALA A 93 -7.63 -4.13 12.46
C ALA A 93 -7.32 -5.48 11.82
N GLN A 94 -7.33 -5.56 10.48
CA GLN A 94 -6.97 -6.79 9.79
C GLN A 94 -5.50 -7.15 9.94
N LEU A 95 -4.58 -6.19 9.84
CA LEU A 95 -3.15 -6.42 10.07
C LEU A 95 -2.86 -6.98 11.48
N ARG A 96 -3.59 -6.49 12.50
CA ARG A 96 -3.52 -7.06 13.86
C ARG A 96 -4.06 -8.49 13.90
N ALA A 97 -5.19 -8.75 13.27
CA ALA A 97 -5.77 -10.10 13.21
C ALA A 97 -4.82 -11.09 12.51
N ASP A 98 -4.06 -10.62 11.52
CA ASP A 98 -3.04 -11.40 10.81
C ASP A 98 -1.72 -11.54 11.58
N GLY A 99 -1.61 -10.97 12.79
CA GLY A 99 -0.43 -11.07 13.65
C GLY A 99 0.75 -10.19 13.22
N VAL A 100 0.52 -9.14 12.42
CA VAL A 100 1.58 -8.22 11.98
C VAL A 100 1.98 -7.32 13.16
N SER A 101 3.22 -7.48 13.63
CA SER A 101 3.80 -6.67 14.71
C SER A 101 3.85 -5.19 14.34
N GLY A 102 3.44 -4.31 15.25
CA GLY A 102 3.49 -2.85 15.07
C GLY A 102 2.35 -2.26 14.23
N ALA A 103 1.32 -3.05 13.91
CA ALA A 103 0.08 -2.53 13.33
C ALA A 103 -0.68 -1.67 14.37
N LEU A 104 -0.91 -0.38 14.03
CA LEU A 104 -1.54 0.65 14.86
C LEU A 104 -2.98 0.32 15.28
#